data_AF-A0A7Z9RYV3-F1
#
_entry.id   AF-A0A7Z9RYV3-F1
#
_cell.length_a   1.000
_cell.length_b   1.000
_cell.length_c   1.000
_cell.angle_alpha   90.00
_cell.angle_beta   90.00
_cell.angle_gamma   90.00
#
_symmetry.space_group_name_H-M   'P 1'
#
loop_
_entity.id
_entity.type
_entity.pdbx_description
1 polymer ?
#
loop_
_entity_poly.entity_id
_entity_poly.type
_entity_poly.pdbx_seq_one_letter_code
_entity_poly.pdbx_strand_id
1 'polypeptide(L)' 'MFDRFTDRARKVMALARKEAQRFSHDFIGTEHILLGLVQ' A
#
# COMPACT_ATOMS: atom_id res chain seq x y z
N MET A 1 -9.63 -9.93 3.47
CA MET A 1 -10.09 -8.55 3.16
C MET A 1 -9.77 -8.14 1.72
N PHE A 2 -8.71 -8.66 1.09
CA PHE A 2 -8.34 -8.33 -0.30
C PHE A 2 -8.57 -9.47 -1.29
N ASP A 3 -9.44 -10.41 -0.96
CA ASP A 3 -9.64 -11.65 -1.70
C ASP A 3 -10.32 -11.42 -3.07
N ARG A 4 -10.97 -10.26 -3.24
CA ARG A 4 -11.58 -9.81 -4.50
C ARG A 4 -10.65 -9.01 -5.41
N PHE A 5 -9.45 -8.67 -4.96
CA PHE A 5 -8.48 -7.93 -5.77
C PHE A 5 -7.61 -8.87 -6.60
N THR A 6 -6.95 -8.33 -7.62
CA THR A 6 -5.89 -9.06 -8.32
C THR A 6 -4.67 -9.21 -7.40
N ASP A 7 -3.78 -10.16 -7.70
CA ASP A 7 -2.53 -10.30 -6.94
C ASP A 7 -1.68 -9.03 -6.97
N ARG A 8 -1.69 -8.32 -8.11
CA ARG A 8 -1.00 -7.03 -8.25
C ARG A 8 -1.57 -5.99 -7.28
N ALA A 9 -2.90 -5.87 -7.21
CA ALA A 9 -3.54 -4.93 -6.29
C ALA A 9 -3.31 -5.31 -4.81
N ARG A 10 -3.32 -6.60 -4.47
CA ARG A 10 -2.90 -7.07 -3.13
C ARG A 10 -1.46 -6.67 -2.79
N LYS A 11 -0.54 -6.82 -3.74
CA LYS A 11 0.86 -6.41 -3.58
C LYS A 11 0.98 -4.91 -3.34
N VAL A 12 0.27 -4.08 -4.10
CA VAL A 12 0.25 -2.62 -3.93
C VAL A 12 -0.21 -2.23 -2.53
N MET A 13 -1.25 -2.87 -1.98
CA MET A 13 -1.70 -2.60 -0.60
C MET A 13 -0.65 -2.97 0.44
N ALA A 14 0.08 -4.07 0.23
CA ALA A 14 1.19 -4.45 1.11
C ALA A 14 2.36 -3.46 1.03
N LEU A 15 2.68 -2.95 -0.17
CA LEU A 15 3.71 -1.93 -0.38
C LEU A 15 3.30 -0.59 0.25
N ALA A 16 2.05 -0.16 0.06
CA ALA A 16 1.53 1.05 0.68
C ALA A 16 1.64 1.02 2.21
N ARG A 17 1.38 -0.14 2.84
CA ARG A 17 1.58 -0.31 4.28
C ARG A 17 3.05 -0.17 4.70
N LYS A 18 3.98 -0.69 3.90
CA LYS A 18 5.42 -0.53 4.15
C LYS A 18 5.85 0.93 4.06
N GLU A 19 5.31 1.68 3.10
CA GLU A 19 5.61 3.11 2.98
C GLU A 19 5.07 3.92 4.15
N ALA A 20 3.84 3.64 4.61
CA ALA A 20 3.31 4.28 5.82
C ALA A 20 4.20 4.02 7.04
N GLN A 21 4.69 2.78 7.21
CA GLN A 21 5.64 2.44 8.28
C GLN A 21 6.99 3.14 8.12
N ARG A 22 7.50 3.25 6.90
CA ARG A 22 8.77 3.93 6.59
C ARG A 22 8.75 5.41 6.95
N PHE A 23 7.59 6.06 6.81
CA PHE A 23 7.39 7.47 7.18
C PHE A 23 6.81 7.66 8.58
N SER A 24 6.65 6.59 9.37
CA SER A 24 6.04 6.63 10.71
C SER A 24 4.64 7.24 10.73
N HIS A 25 3.85 7.00 9.68
CA HIS A 25 2.45 7.42 9.60
C HIS A 25 1.53 6.33 10.16
N ASP A 26 0.57 6.74 10.99
CA ASP A 26 -0.37 5.83 11.65
C ASP A 26 -1.47 5.28 10.72
N PHE A 27 -1.60 5.85 9.52
CA PHE A 27 -2.60 5.47 8.54
C PHE A 27 -2.04 5.41 7.12
N ILE A 28 -2.68 4.61 6.26
CA ILE A 28 -2.36 4.53 4.84
C ILE A 28 -3.12 5.64 4.10
N GLY A 29 -2.50 6.80 3.94
CA GLY A 29 -2.93 7.86 3.02
C GLY A 29 -2.81 7.49 1.53
N THR A 30 -3.38 8.30 0.65
CA THR A 30 -3.37 8.09 -0.82
C THR A 30 -1.97 8.19 -1.40
N GLU A 31 -1.08 8.96 -0.78
CA GLU A 31 0.34 9.08 -1.10
C GLU A 31 1.07 7.75 -0.97
N HIS A 32 0.75 6.93 0.03
CA HIS A 32 1.36 5.61 0.19
C HIS A 32 0.84 4.61 -0.86
N ILE A 33 -0.41 4.74 -1.28
CA ILE A 33 -0.97 3.94 -2.38
C ILE A 33 -0.24 4.29 -3.68
N LEU A 34 -0.04 5.58 -3.94
CA LEU A 34 0.72 6.05 -5.09
C LEU A 34 2.15 5.49 -5.08
N LEU A 35 2.86 5.57 -3.95
CA LEU A 35 4.19 4.99 -3.82
C LEU A 35 4.18 3.46 -3.99
N GLY A 36 3.17 2.78 -3.47
CA GLY A 36 3.00 1.33 -3.63
C GLY A 36 2.69 0.89 -5.06
N LEU A 37 2.21 1.78 -5.93
CA LEU A 37 2.02 1.54 -7.36
C LEU A 37 3.32 1.67 -8.17
N VAL A 38 4.25 2.52 -7.71
CA VAL A 38 5.51 2.81 -8.41
C VAL A 38 6.64 1.82 -8.03
N GLN A 39 6.50 1.10 -6.91
CA GLN A 39 7.44 0.05 -6.46
C GLN A 39 7.17 -1.34 -7.05
#